data_AF-A0A4Q7N3H4-F1
#
_entry.id   AF-A0A4Q7N3H4-F1
#
_cell.length_a   1.000
_cell.length_b   1.000
_cell.length_c   1.000
_cell.angle_alpha   90.00
_cell.angle_beta   90.00
_cell.angle_gamma   90.00
#
_symmetry.space_group_name_H-M   'P 1'
#
loop_
_entity.id
_entity.type
_entity.pdbx_description
1 polymer ?
#
loop_
_entity_poly.entity_id
_entity_poly.type
_entity_poly.pdbx_seq_one_letter_code
_entity_poly.pdbx_strand_id
1 'polypeptide(L)'
;MSTGISPEDALAQGQKGKMYFSTQPFSNGNENSKNSFTSAEFIYGRIETGQLPLKEAFNMASIKTKPLYLLTTYRITRDDGREKYMQGSIFLRMDNGAENKTFFNFDITPRADQAKTTVSMVEEFNTGFKAGFFLPYADNSDYFWKNGKYKVELSIYLKSYDAWGRLDDTEKWPDITGIFTLQFDAQDVAAQMKNSEDGRLAMNENRMKIDGLPDFFSKPAKITDPNLTSAKIMAILKRDLPSVNIVKAVIPPFDGTLKDIAKNDLGLILFRYVRPYVRVIYKEDGKCYLGSVTLKEDYLGGGKYGPLKYHKFWGEEGLLDCALVK
;
A
#
# COMPACT_ATOMS: atom_id res chain seq x y z
N MET A 1 -10.46 -27.91 3.44
CA MET A 1 -11.68 -28.52 2.87
C MET A 1 -11.71 -28.16 1.40
N SER A 2 -11.86 -29.16 0.54
CA SER A 2 -11.78 -29.04 -0.92
C SER A 2 -13.09 -28.48 -1.48
N THR A 3 -13.08 -27.25 -1.98
CA THR A 3 -14.16 -26.75 -2.86
C THR A 3 -13.81 -27.15 -4.29
N GLY A 4 -14.02 -28.42 -4.61
CA GLY A 4 -14.04 -28.91 -5.98
C GLY A 4 -15.40 -28.56 -6.57
N ILE A 5 -15.60 -27.31 -6.96
CA ILE A 5 -16.69 -26.95 -7.86
C ILE A 5 -16.09 -27.07 -9.27
N SER A 6 -16.63 -27.95 -10.09
CA SER A 6 -16.20 -28.02 -11.48
C SER A 6 -16.57 -26.69 -12.17
N PRO A 7 -15.81 -26.24 -13.18
CA PRO A 7 -16.19 -25.04 -13.94
C PRO A 7 -17.60 -25.11 -14.55
N GLU A 8 -18.15 -26.32 -14.70
CA GLU A 8 -19.50 -26.57 -15.20
C GLU A 8 -20.58 -26.38 -14.12
N ASP A 9 -20.25 -26.58 -12.84
CA ASP A 9 -21.17 -26.36 -11.71
C ASP A 9 -21.22 -24.89 -11.25
N ALA A 10 -20.21 -24.09 -11.58
CA ALA A 10 -20.18 -22.64 -11.31
C ALA A 10 -21.19 -21.85 -12.15
N LEU A 11 -21.77 -22.45 -13.20
CA LEU A 11 -22.80 -21.84 -14.04
C LEU A 11 -24.21 -21.84 -13.39
N ALA A 12 -24.41 -22.56 -12.28
CA ALA A 12 -25.73 -22.69 -11.62
C ALA A 12 -25.98 -21.69 -10.47
N GLN A 13 -24.95 -20.98 -9.98
CA GLN A 13 -25.11 -19.83 -9.08
C GLN A 13 -24.65 -18.60 -9.84
N GLY A 14 -25.59 -17.73 -10.20
CA GLY A 14 -25.38 -16.59 -11.11
C GLY A 14 -24.18 -15.72 -10.75
N GLN A 15 -23.00 -16.05 -11.30
CA GLN A 15 -21.82 -15.20 -11.27
C GLN A 15 -22.20 -13.84 -11.85
N LYS A 16 -22.16 -12.79 -11.01
CA LYS A 16 -22.54 -11.43 -11.39
C LYS A 16 -21.47 -10.72 -12.24
N GLY A 17 -20.49 -11.46 -12.77
CA GLY A 17 -19.45 -10.91 -13.63
C GLY A 17 -18.48 -11.96 -14.16
N LYS A 18 -17.54 -11.49 -15.00
CA LYS A 18 -16.49 -12.29 -15.62
C LYS A 18 -15.13 -11.67 -15.33
N MET A 19 -14.10 -12.51 -15.24
CA MET A 19 -12.73 -12.09 -15.07
C MET A 19 -11.90 -12.37 -16.33
N TYR A 20 -11.14 -11.37 -16.76
CA TYR A 20 -10.27 -11.39 -17.94
C TYR A 20 -8.84 -11.08 -17.54
N PHE A 21 -7.88 -11.58 -18.31
CA PHE A 21 -6.45 -11.34 -18.08
C PHE A 21 -5.76 -10.85 -19.35
N SER A 22 -4.68 -10.08 -19.22
CA SER A 22 -3.93 -9.51 -20.34
C SER A 22 -2.46 -9.31 -19.96
N THR A 23 -1.58 -9.20 -20.96
CA THR A 23 -0.18 -8.77 -20.81
C THR A 23 -0.01 -7.25 -20.73
N GLN A 24 -1.10 -6.50 -20.89
CA GLN A 24 -1.12 -5.05 -20.84
C GLN A 24 -2.26 -4.56 -19.95
N PRO A 25 -2.13 -3.37 -19.34
CA PRO A 25 -3.24 -2.76 -18.60
C PRO A 25 -4.49 -2.61 -19.48
N PHE A 26 -5.64 -2.94 -18.93
CA PHE A 26 -6.92 -2.72 -19.61
C PHE A 26 -7.27 -1.23 -19.69
N SER A 27 -7.72 -0.79 -20.86
CA SER A 27 -8.17 0.59 -21.11
C SER A 27 -9.69 0.65 -21.32
N ASN A 28 -10.21 0.00 -22.37
CA ASN A 28 -11.60 0.11 -22.80
C ASN A 28 -12.27 -1.24 -23.07
N GLY A 29 -12.38 -2.11 -22.05
CA GLY A 29 -13.03 -3.42 -22.20
C GLY A 29 -12.05 -4.56 -21.97
N ASN A 30 -12.33 -5.69 -22.61
CA ASN A 30 -11.58 -6.94 -22.49
C ASN A 30 -10.86 -7.37 -23.79
N GLU A 31 -10.70 -6.43 -24.73
CA GLU A 31 -9.95 -6.64 -25.95
C GLU A 31 -8.50 -7.04 -25.62
N ASN A 32 -7.97 -7.99 -26.37
CA ASN A 32 -6.65 -8.62 -26.12
C ASN A 32 -6.58 -9.49 -24.87
N SER A 33 -7.72 -9.87 -24.28
CA SER A 33 -7.71 -10.83 -23.20
C SER A 33 -7.17 -12.19 -23.63
N LYS A 34 -6.40 -12.81 -22.76
CA LYS A 34 -5.87 -14.17 -22.93
C LYS A 34 -5.85 -14.90 -21.59
N ASN A 35 -5.72 -16.22 -21.63
CA ASN A 35 -5.73 -17.09 -20.47
C ASN A 35 -4.48 -17.98 -20.38
N SER A 36 -3.41 -17.62 -21.09
CA SER A 36 -2.13 -18.35 -21.07
C SER A 36 -0.96 -17.37 -21.08
N PHE A 37 -0.08 -17.55 -20.11
CA PHE A 37 1.04 -16.65 -19.82
C PHE A 37 2.33 -17.45 -19.60
N THR A 38 3.46 -16.78 -19.81
CA THR A 38 4.77 -17.25 -19.33
C THR A 38 5.19 -16.44 -18.10
N SER A 39 6.12 -16.94 -17.29
CA SER A 39 6.66 -16.18 -16.16
C SER A 39 7.38 -14.90 -16.59
N ALA A 40 7.97 -14.83 -17.78
CA ALA A 40 8.55 -13.60 -18.30
C ALA A 40 7.52 -12.49 -18.60
N GLU A 41 6.23 -12.81 -18.65
CA GLU A 41 5.17 -11.87 -18.96
C GLU A 41 4.60 -11.16 -17.73
N PHE A 42 4.18 -9.92 -17.95
CA PHE A 42 3.35 -9.20 -17.00
C PHE A 42 1.91 -9.66 -17.10
N ILE A 43 1.19 -9.63 -15.98
CA ILE A 43 -0.20 -10.08 -15.92
C ILE A 43 -1.05 -9.01 -15.24
N TYR A 44 -2.08 -8.57 -15.97
CA TYR A 44 -3.11 -7.64 -15.54
C TYR A 44 -4.45 -8.36 -15.58
N GLY A 45 -5.33 -8.04 -14.64
CA GLY A 45 -6.67 -8.59 -14.55
C GLY A 45 -7.75 -7.51 -14.65
N ARG A 46 -8.93 -7.94 -15.09
CA ARG A 46 -10.13 -7.11 -15.14
C ARG A 46 -11.34 -7.93 -14.80
N ILE A 47 -12.13 -7.44 -13.86
CA ILE A 47 -13.50 -7.91 -13.63
C ILE A 47 -14.44 -7.02 -14.42
N GLU A 48 -15.45 -7.62 -15.05
CA GLU A 48 -16.61 -6.93 -15.62
C GLU A 48 -17.90 -7.53 -15.10
N THR A 49 -18.79 -6.71 -14.59
CA THR A 49 -20.07 -7.11 -13.98
C THR A 49 -21.27 -6.87 -14.91
N GLY A 50 -21.00 -6.72 -16.20
CA GLY A 50 -22.00 -6.38 -17.21
C GLY A 50 -22.57 -4.98 -16.98
N GLN A 51 -23.87 -4.90 -16.67
CA GLN A 51 -24.56 -3.64 -16.41
C GLN A 51 -24.64 -3.28 -14.92
N LEU A 52 -24.30 -4.21 -14.02
CA LEU A 52 -24.39 -3.98 -12.57
C LEU A 52 -23.15 -3.21 -12.07
N PRO A 53 -23.30 -2.14 -11.29
CA PRO A 53 -22.18 -1.52 -10.58
C PRO A 53 -21.50 -2.50 -9.61
N LEU A 54 -20.19 -2.35 -9.39
CA LEU A 54 -19.41 -3.19 -8.47
C LEU A 54 -19.98 -3.22 -7.06
N LYS A 55 -20.49 -2.10 -6.56
CA LYS A 55 -21.15 -2.02 -5.24
C LYS A 55 -22.36 -2.95 -5.10
N GLU A 56 -23.06 -3.23 -6.20
CA GLU A 56 -24.22 -4.13 -6.24
C GLU A 56 -23.79 -5.57 -6.55
N ALA A 57 -22.77 -5.74 -7.40
CA ALA A 57 -22.21 -7.06 -7.69
C ALA A 57 -21.62 -7.72 -6.45
N PHE A 58 -20.89 -6.95 -5.63
CA PHE A 58 -20.24 -7.41 -4.40
C PHE A 58 -21.04 -7.10 -3.13
N ASN A 59 -22.29 -6.62 -3.22
CA ASN A 59 -23.12 -6.26 -2.06
C ASN A 59 -22.39 -5.34 -1.05
N MET A 60 -21.66 -4.32 -1.52
CA MET A 60 -20.78 -3.47 -0.70
C MET A 60 -21.50 -2.54 0.29
N ALA A 61 -22.84 -2.55 0.34
CA ALA A 61 -23.63 -1.69 1.23
C ALA A 61 -23.32 -1.91 2.72
N SER A 62 -22.74 -3.06 3.08
CA SER A 62 -22.29 -3.38 4.44
C SER A 62 -20.94 -2.76 4.82
N ILE A 63 -20.13 -2.29 3.86
CA ILE A 63 -18.82 -1.69 4.14
C ILE A 63 -19.00 -0.25 4.57
N LYS A 64 -18.70 0.04 5.84
CA LYS A 64 -18.67 1.40 6.40
C LYS A 64 -17.27 1.99 6.49
N THR A 65 -16.24 1.22 6.16
CA THR A 65 -14.83 1.60 6.28
C THR A 65 -14.31 2.23 4.98
N LYS A 66 -13.36 3.16 5.12
CA LYS A 66 -12.58 3.72 4.01
C LYS A 66 -11.09 3.47 4.33
N PRO A 67 -10.26 3.10 3.33
CA PRO A 67 -10.58 2.93 1.91
C PRO A 67 -11.44 1.69 1.64
N LEU A 68 -12.20 1.69 0.53
CA LEU A 68 -12.90 0.49 0.06
C LEU A 68 -11.89 -0.54 -0.46
N TYR A 69 -12.23 -1.82 -0.33
CA TYR A 69 -11.39 -2.91 -0.79
C TYR A 69 -12.20 -4.12 -1.24
N LEU A 70 -11.53 -4.98 -2.01
CA LEU A 70 -11.94 -6.36 -2.27
C LEU A 70 -10.90 -7.31 -1.69
N LEU A 71 -11.29 -8.55 -1.43
CA LEU A 71 -10.38 -9.60 -1.00
C LEU A 71 -10.01 -10.47 -2.19
N THR A 72 -8.81 -11.04 -2.17
CA THR A 72 -8.40 -12.01 -3.17
C THR A 72 -7.72 -13.24 -2.57
N THR A 73 -7.99 -14.39 -3.18
CA THR A 73 -7.37 -15.69 -2.93
C THR A 73 -7.05 -16.34 -4.27
N TYR A 74 -6.04 -17.21 -4.27
CA TYR A 74 -5.75 -18.03 -5.44
C TYR A 74 -5.45 -19.48 -5.06
N ARG A 75 -5.85 -20.37 -5.95
CA ARG A 75 -5.49 -21.78 -5.98
C ARG A 75 -4.61 -22.03 -7.19
N ILE A 76 -3.50 -22.70 -6.97
CA ILE A 76 -2.57 -23.08 -8.01
C ILE A 76 -2.54 -24.60 -8.09
N THR A 77 -2.76 -25.15 -9.28
CA THR A 77 -2.67 -26.59 -9.56
C THR A 77 -1.57 -26.84 -10.58
N ARG A 78 -0.64 -27.73 -10.24
CA ARG A 78 0.43 -28.19 -11.12
C ARG A 78 -0.06 -29.23 -12.11
N ASP A 79 0.67 -29.39 -13.20
CA ASP A 79 0.51 -30.50 -14.15
C ASP A 79 0.58 -31.88 -13.48
N ASP A 80 1.40 -32.05 -12.44
CA ASP A 80 1.50 -33.27 -11.63
C ASP A 80 0.38 -33.42 -10.58
N GLY A 81 -0.64 -32.55 -10.61
CA GLY A 81 -1.81 -32.60 -9.75
C GLY A 81 -1.61 -32.02 -8.35
N ARG A 82 -0.40 -31.58 -7.98
CA ARG A 82 -0.18 -30.91 -6.68
C ARG A 82 -0.84 -29.54 -6.66
N GLU A 83 -1.38 -29.20 -5.50
CA GLU A 83 -2.09 -27.94 -5.31
C GLU A 83 -1.48 -27.10 -4.19
N LYS A 84 -1.49 -25.78 -4.38
CA LYS A 84 -1.16 -24.80 -3.35
C LYS A 84 -2.28 -23.78 -3.29
N TYR A 85 -2.78 -23.56 -2.08
CA TYR A 85 -3.75 -22.53 -1.79
C TYR A 85 -3.09 -21.42 -0.98
N MET A 86 -3.34 -20.17 -1.33
CA MET A 86 -2.89 -19.06 -0.51
C MET A 86 -3.79 -18.94 0.74
N GLN A 87 -3.24 -19.34 1.89
CA GLN A 87 -3.89 -19.16 3.19
C GLN A 87 -3.68 -17.73 3.68
N GLY A 88 -4.45 -16.79 3.12
CA GLY A 88 -4.42 -15.39 3.54
C GLY A 88 -5.31 -14.53 2.66
N SER A 89 -6.13 -13.68 3.28
CA SER A 89 -6.89 -12.66 2.57
C SER A 89 -5.96 -11.52 2.20
N ILE A 90 -5.75 -11.32 0.90
CA ILE A 90 -5.05 -10.14 0.39
C ILE A 90 -6.10 -9.06 0.10
N PHE A 91 -5.87 -7.86 0.61
CA PHE A 91 -6.74 -6.70 0.40
C PHE A 91 -6.32 -5.93 -0.85
N LEU A 92 -7.23 -5.80 -1.81
CA LEU A 92 -7.09 -5.00 -3.02
C LEU A 92 -7.81 -3.67 -2.80
N ARG A 93 -7.07 -2.58 -2.68
CA ARG A 93 -7.65 -1.26 -2.52
C ARG A 93 -8.42 -0.88 -3.78
N MET A 94 -9.60 -0.30 -3.59
CA MET A 94 -10.36 0.34 -4.66
C MET A 94 -10.09 1.84 -4.65
N ASP A 95 -9.90 2.41 -5.84
CA ASP A 95 -9.88 3.85 -6.02
C ASP A 95 -11.24 4.47 -5.69
N ASN A 96 -11.23 5.74 -5.30
CA ASN A 96 -12.47 6.47 -5.02
C ASN A 96 -13.41 6.45 -6.23
N GLY A 97 -14.65 6.02 -6.03
CA GLY A 97 -15.67 5.95 -7.07
C GLY A 97 -15.57 4.70 -7.96
N ALA A 98 -14.57 3.84 -7.76
CA ALA A 98 -14.47 2.56 -8.48
C ALA A 98 -15.70 1.69 -8.21
N GLU A 99 -16.28 1.73 -7.02
CA GLU A 99 -17.48 0.99 -6.62
C GLU A 99 -18.72 1.29 -7.48
N ASN A 100 -18.74 2.43 -8.17
CA ASN A 100 -19.83 2.83 -9.07
C ASN A 100 -19.61 2.39 -10.52
N LYS A 101 -18.44 1.84 -10.86
CA LYS A 101 -18.14 1.32 -12.20
C LYS A 101 -18.70 -0.10 -12.35
N THR A 102 -18.84 -0.55 -13.59
CA THR A 102 -19.16 -1.95 -13.95
C THR A 102 -17.92 -2.80 -14.21
N PHE A 103 -16.73 -2.28 -13.87
CA PHE A 103 -15.48 -2.98 -14.04
C PHE A 103 -14.44 -2.58 -12.99
N PHE A 104 -13.56 -3.52 -12.67
CA PHE A 104 -12.41 -3.31 -11.78
C PHE A 104 -11.15 -3.84 -12.45
N ASN A 105 -10.19 -2.97 -12.73
CA ASN A 105 -8.87 -3.37 -13.23
C ASN A 105 -7.95 -3.59 -12.03
N PHE A 106 -7.13 -4.64 -12.08
CA PHE A 106 -6.17 -4.95 -11.04
C PHE A 106 -4.88 -5.55 -11.62
N ASP A 107 -3.82 -5.51 -10.83
CA ASP A 107 -2.51 -6.02 -11.22
C ASP A 107 -2.24 -7.36 -10.54
N ILE A 108 -1.73 -8.33 -11.30
CA ILE A 108 -1.34 -9.64 -10.77
C ILE A 108 0.19 -9.68 -10.64
N THR A 109 0.89 -9.46 -11.76
CA THR A 109 2.35 -9.29 -11.87
C THR A 109 2.63 -8.12 -12.82
N PRO A 110 2.41 -6.86 -12.40
CA PRO A 110 2.48 -5.70 -13.30
C PRO A 110 3.93 -5.33 -13.63
N ARG A 111 4.16 -4.72 -14.79
CA ARG A 111 5.38 -3.96 -15.05
C ARG A 111 5.51 -2.80 -14.05
N ALA A 112 6.72 -2.55 -13.53
CA ALA A 112 6.96 -1.62 -12.44
C ALA A 112 6.40 -0.20 -12.66
N ASP A 113 6.62 0.40 -13.83
CA ASP A 113 6.14 1.74 -14.22
C ASP A 113 4.63 1.79 -14.52
N GLN A 114 3.96 0.64 -14.61
CA GLN A 114 2.52 0.52 -14.89
C GLN A 114 1.72 -0.01 -13.68
N ALA A 115 2.37 -0.30 -12.56
CA ALA A 115 1.73 -0.78 -11.35
C ALA A 115 0.80 0.30 -10.75
N LYS A 116 -0.44 -0.06 -10.48
CA LYS A 116 -1.51 0.83 -9.98
C LYS A 116 -2.26 0.26 -8.78
N THR A 117 -2.34 -1.07 -8.67
CA THR A 117 -3.19 -1.76 -7.71
C THR A 117 -2.51 -1.82 -6.35
N THR A 118 -3.03 -1.07 -5.38
CA THR A 118 -2.53 -1.11 -4.00
C THR A 118 -3.01 -2.37 -3.30
N VAL A 119 -2.06 -3.23 -2.98
CA VAL A 119 -2.29 -4.49 -2.28
C VAL A 119 -1.78 -4.39 -0.85
N SER A 120 -2.52 -4.94 0.12
CA SER A 120 -2.14 -4.97 1.54
C SER A 120 -2.48 -6.32 2.18
N MET A 121 -1.76 -6.67 3.25
CA MET A 121 -2.09 -7.82 4.12
C MET A 121 -2.99 -7.41 5.30
N VAL A 122 -3.24 -6.11 5.48
CA VAL A 122 -4.08 -5.53 6.54
C VAL A 122 -5.13 -4.58 5.95
N GLU A 123 -6.30 -4.52 6.57
CA GLU A 123 -7.47 -3.78 6.08
C GLU A 123 -7.25 -2.27 6.04
N GLU A 124 -6.43 -1.73 6.95
CA GLU A 124 -6.23 -0.28 7.09
C GLU A 124 -5.30 0.32 6.03
N PHE A 125 -4.64 -0.53 5.21
CA PHE A 125 -3.67 -0.09 4.21
C PHE A 125 -2.64 0.91 4.78
N ASN A 126 -2.11 0.62 5.97
CA ASN A 126 -1.09 1.46 6.63
C ASN A 126 0.34 0.88 6.48
N THR A 127 0.47 -0.40 6.15
CA THR A 127 1.74 -1.12 6.05
C THR A 127 1.66 -2.26 5.02
N GLY A 128 2.80 -2.83 4.63
CA GLY A 128 2.84 -4.07 3.86
C GLY A 128 2.38 -3.96 2.40
N PHE A 129 2.56 -2.81 1.75
CA PHE A 129 2.13 -2.60 0.36
C PHE A 129 2.91 -3.44 -0.63
N LYS A 130 2.22 -3.94 -1.66
CA LYS A 130 2.81 -4.64 -2.79
C LYS A 130 2.23 -4.12 -4.11
N ALA A 131 3.03 -4.18 -5.16
CA ALA A 131 2.57 -4.06 -6.54
C ALA A 131 2.16 -5.44 -7.06
N GLY A 132 0.84 -5.66 -7.18
CA GLY A 132 0.28 -6.97 -7.48
C GLY A 132 0.25 -7.91 -6.26
N PHE A 133 -0.39 -9.08 -6.42
CA PHE A 133 -0.67 -10.00 -5.31
C PHE A 133 -0.27 -11.46 -5.60
N PHE A 134 0.16 -11.79 -6.81
CA PHE A 134 0.63 -13.13 -7.13
C PHE A 134 2.15 -13.17 -6.99
N LEU A 135 2.61 -13.76 -5.90
CA LEU A 135 4.03 -13.96 -5.59
C LEU A 135 4.33 -15.44 -5.45
N PRO A 136 4.30 -16.19 -6.56
CA PRO A 136 4.75 -17.58 -6.57
C PRO A 136 6.17 -17.73 -6.01
N TYR A 137 6.98 -16.67 -5.92
CA TYR A 137 8.39 -16.78 -5.56
C TYR A 137 8.74 -16.30 -4.15
N ALA A 138 7.75 -15.86 -3.36
CA ALA A 138 8.00 -15.32 -2.01
C ALA A 138 8.31 -16.39 -0.96
N ASP A 139 7.90 -17.64 -1.19
CA ASP A 139 8.23 -18.80 -0.35
C ASP A 139 9.00 -19.80 -1.20
N ASN A 140 10.32 -19.63 -1.22
CA ASN A 140 11.28 -20.49 -1.89
C ASN A 140 11.47 -21.84 -1.16
N SER A 141 10.39 -22.42 -0.62
CA SER A 141 10.44 -23.82 -0.19
C SER A 141 10.43 -24.67 -1.47
N ASP A 142 11.61 -25.19 -1.81
CA ASP A 142 12.05 -25.79 -3.09
C ASP A 142 11.18 -26.93 -3.69
N TYR A 143 9.99 -27.20 -3.16
CA TYR A 143 9.15 -28.32 -3.57
C TYR A 143 7.98 -27.97 -4.48
N PHE A 144 7.37 -26.79 -4.33
CA PHE A 144 6.17 -26.48 -5.11
C PHE A 144 6.50 -25.87 -6.47
N TRP A 145 7.43 -24.92 -6.54
CA TRP A 145 7.77 -24.21 -7.79
C TRP A 145 8.87 -24.92 -8.54
N LYS A 146 8.50 -25.59 -9.63
CA LYS A 146 9.38 -26.20 -10.62
C LYS A 146 8.98 -25.75 -12.01
N ASN A 147 9.94 -25.64 -12.94
CA ASN A 147 9.64 -25.34 -14.34
C ASN A 147 8.51 -26.25 -14.86
N GLY A 148 7.52 -25.66 -15.50
CA GLY A 148 6.34 -26.40 -15.92
C GLY A 148 5.07 -25.55 -16.00
N LYS A 149 3.97 -26.24 -16.27
CA LYS A 149 2.67 -25.62 -16.49
C LYS A 149 1.85 -25.64 -15.20
N TYR A 150 1.26 -24.50 -14.88
CA TYR A 150 0.40 -24.29 -13.73
C TYR A 150 -0.96 -23.77 -14.19
N LYS A 151 -2.03 -24.26 -13.58
CA LYS A 151 -3.35 -23.64 -13.63
C LYS A 151 -3.48 -22.74 -12.41
N VAL A 152 -3.78 -21.47 -12.63
CA VAL A 152 -4.04 -20.50 -11.57
C VAL A 152 -5.52 -20.13 -11.62
N GLU A 153 -6.22 -20.43 -10.54
CA GLU A 153 -7.60 -20.03 -10.29
C GLU A 153 -7.57 -18.90 -9.27
N LEU A 154 -8.08 -17.74 -9.68
CA LEU A 154 -8.09 -16.51 -8.91
C LEU A 154 -9.53 -16.16 -8.55
N SER A 155 -9.79 -15.95 -7.27
CA SER A 155 -11.08 -15.43 -6.79
C SER A 155 -10.87 -14.04 -6.22
N ILE A 156 -11.76 -13.12 -6.61
CA ILE A 156 -11.91 -11.81 -5.97
C ILE A 156 -13.30 -11.77 -5.38
N TYR A 157 -13.39 -11.45 -4.10
CA TYR A 157 -14.62 -11.59 -3.34
C TYR A 157 -14.75 -10.50 -2.29
N LEU A 158 -15.92 -10.42 -1.68
CA LEU A 158 -16.14 -9.65 -0.47
C LEU A 158 -16.83 -10.50 0.59
N LYS A 159 -16.39 -10.38 1.84
CA LYS A 159 -17.07 -11.02 2.98
C LYS A 159 -18.48 -10.46 3.12
N SER A 160 -19.48 -11.34 3.20
CA SER A 160 -20.84 -10.95 3.56
C SER A 160 -21.10 -11.20 5.04
N TYR A 161 -22.01 -10.40 5.60
CA TYR A 161 -22.39 -10.46 6.99
C TYR A 161 -23.91 -10.47 7.08
N ASP A 162 -24.44 -11.24 8.02
CA ASP A 162 -25.87 -11.28 8.31
C ASP A 162 -26.35 -9.95 8.93
N ALA A 163 -27.67 -9.84 9.15
CA ALA A 163 -28.28 -8.66 9.75
C ALA A 163 -27.79 -8.35 11.17
N TRP A 164 -27.12 -9.30 11.83
CA TRP A 164 -26.57 -9.19 13.17
C TRP A 164 -25.06 -8.92 13.17
N GLY A 165 -24.45 -8.74 12.00
CA GLY A 165 -23.02 -8.49 11.83
C GLY A 165 -22.15 -9.74 11.99
N ARG A 166 -22.73 -10.94 11.92
CA ARG A 166 -21.97 -12.20 11.91
C ARG A 166 -21.55 -12.54 10.48
N LEU A 167 -20.34 -13.07 10.34
CA LEU A 167 -19.81 -13.48 9.04
C LEU A 167 -20.68 -14.63 8.49
N ASP A 168 -21.14 -14.49 7.24
CA ASP A 168 -21.85 -15.58 6.56
C ASP A 168 -20.90 -16.71 6.15
N ASP A 169 -21.48 -17.85 5.80
CA ASP A 169 -20.77 -18.96 5.15
C ASP A 169 -20.08 -18.49 3.85
N THR A 170 -18.90 -19.03 3.56
CA THR A 170 -18.08 -18.60 2.40
C THR A 170 -18.79 -18.74 1.05
N GLU A 171 -19.72 -19.70 0.94
CA GLU A 171 -20.53 -19.94 -0.27
C GLU A 171 -21.53 -18.81 -0.54
N LYS A 172 -21.83 -17.96 0.45
CA LYS A 172 -22.72 -16.81 0.32
C LYS A 172 -21.97 -15.53 -0.02
N TRP A 173 -20.65 -15.55 0.06
CA TRP A 173 -19.84 -14.37 -0.24
C TRP A 173 -19.89 -14.10 -1.74
N PRO A 174 -20.19 -12.88 -2.19
CA PRO A 174 -20.13 -12.56 -3.60
C PRO A 174 -18.67 -12.67 -4.08
N ASP A 175 -18.43 -13.55 -5.04
CA ASP A 175 -17.15 -13.77 -5.67
C ASP A 175 -17.24 -13.68 -7.20
N ILE A 176 -16.12 -13.34 -7.81
CA ILE A 176 -15.89 -13.46 -9.24
C ILE A 176 -14.57 -14.18 -9.39
N THR A 177 -14.61 -15.32 -10.09
CA THR A 177 -13.47 -16.20 -10.27
C THR A 177 -13.01 -16.20 -11.72
N GLY A 178 -11.69 -16.24 -11.93
CA GLY A 178 -11.06 -16.33 -13.25
C GLY A 178 -9.95 -17.36 -13.24
N ILE A 179 -9.68 -17.94 -14.41
CA ILE A 179 -8.67 -18.99 -14.57
C ILE A 179 -7.71 -18.60 -15.69
N PHE A 180 -6.42 -18.76 -15.44
CA PHE A 180 -5.39 -18.73 -16.46
C PHE A 180 -4.36 -19.83 -16.26
N THR A 181 -3.59 -20.07 -17.31
CA THR A 181 -2.45 -20.97 -17.32
C THR A 181 -1.17 -20.15 -17.25
N LEU A 182 -0.22 -20.60 -16.42
CA LEU A 182 1.13 -20.06 -16.34
C LEU A 182 2.16 -21.13 -16.72
N GLN A 183 2.94 -20.87 -17.75
CA GLN A 183 4.19 -21.59 -18.00
C GLN A 183 5.28 -20.93 -17.17
N PHE A 184 5.66 -21.57 -16.07
CA PHE A 184 6.67 -21.07 -15.15
C PHE A 184 8.07 -21.56 -15.52
N ASP A 185 9.02 -20.64 -15.42
CA ASP A 185 10.45 -20.88 -15.52
C ASP A 185 11.19 -20.19 -14.35
N ALA A 186 11.97 -20.97 -13.61
CA ALA A 186 12.74 -20.51 -12.47
C ALA A 186 13.77 -19.43 -12.82
N GLN A 187 14.19 -19.32 -14.10
CA GLN A 187 15.11 -18.26 -14.52
C GLN A 187 14.49 -16.85 -14.43
N ASP A 188 13.17 -16.72 -14.50
CA ASP A 188 12.47 -15.43 -14.51
C ASP A 188 12.29 -14.84 -13.10
N VAL A 189 12.49 -15.66 -12.06
CA VAL A 189 12.18 -15.33 -10.66
C VAL A 189 12.88 -14.05 -10.20
N ALA A 190 14.18 -13.93 -10.45
CA ALA A 190 14.95 -12.78 -10.02
C ALA A 190 14.45 -11.47 -10.67
N ALA A 191 14.13 -11.51 -11.96
CA ALA A 191 13.58 -10.37 -12.68
C ALA A 191 12.19 -9.98 -12.16
N GLN A 192 11.34 -10.96 -11.89
CA GLN A 192 9.99 -10.72 -11.34
C GLN A 192 10.02 -10.16 -9.92
N MET A 193 10.89 -10.68 -9.05
CA MET A 193 11.09 -10.14 -7.70
C MET A 193 11.55 -8.69 -7.75
N LYS A 194 12.55 -8.39 -8.60
CA LYS A 194 13.01 -7.02 -8.79
C LYS A 194 11.89 -6.11 -9.31
N ASN A 195 11.15 -6.56 -10.32
CA ASN A 195 10.07 -5.77 -10.91
C ASN A 195 8.90 -5.54 -9.92
N SER A 196 8.59 -6.50 -9.05
CA SER A 196 7.60 -6.30 -7.97
C SER A 196 8.05 -5.24 -6.97
N GLU A 197 9.33 -5.25 -6.60
CA GLU A 197 9.90 -4.24 -5.70
C GLU A 197 9.96 -2.85 -6.35
N ASP A 198 10.44 -2.75 -7.59
CA ASP A 198 10.45 -1.51 -8.36
C ASP A 198 9.01 -0.95 -8.51
N GLY A 199 8.03 -1.82 -8.77
CA GLY A 199 6.61 -1.44 -8.86
C GLY A 199 6.05 -0.95 -7.52
N ARG A 200 6.40 -1.59 -6.41
CA ARG A 200 6.02 -1.16 -5.06
C ARG A 200 6.56 0.24 -4.77
N LEU A 201 7.82 0.50 -5.11
CA LEU A 201 8.45 1.82 -4.96
C LEU A 201 7.74 2.87 -5.83
N ALA A 202 7.52 2.58 -7.12
CA ALA A 202 6.84 3.51 -8.03
C ALA A 202 5.40 3.84 -7.58
N MET A 203 4.66 2.84 -7.08
CA MET A 203 3.33 3.05 -6.53
C MET A 203 3.34 3.87 -5.24
N ASN A 204 4.25 3.56 -4.31
CA ASN A 204 4.40 4.33 -3.08
C ASN A 204 4.72 5.79 -3.41
N GLU A 205 5.63 6.03 -4.35
CA GLU A 205 5.93 7.38 -4.83
C GLU A 205 4.71 8.08 -5.39
N ASN A 206 3.96 7.43 -6.29
CA ASN A 206 2.73 8.00 -6.85
C ASN A 206 1.68 8.31 -5.77
N ARG A 207 1.58 7.49 -4.73
CA ARG A 207 0.67 7.73 -3.60
C ARG A 207 1.14 8.88 -2.69
N MET A 208 2.44 9.01 -2.53
CA MET A 208 3.05 10.07 -1.72
C MET A 208 3.07 11.41 -2.44
N LYS A 209 2.92 11.44 -3.77
CA LYS A 209 2.91 12.69 -4.54
C LYS A 209 1.89 13.67 -3.98
N ILE A 210 2.38 14.85 -3.65
CA ILE A 210 1.57 16.00 -3.27
C ILE A 210 1.80 17.11 -4.31
N ASP A 211 0.71 17.72 -4.77
CA ASP A 211 0.70 18.62 -5.94
C ASP A 211 1.37 19.98 -5.69
N GLY A 212 1.70 20.29 -4.43
CA GLY A 212 2.24 21.58 -4.04
C GLY A 212 2.97 21.50 -2.70
N LEU A 213 3.88 22.45 -2.49
CA LEU A 213 4.50 22.64 -1.18
C LEU A 213 3.42 23.05 -0.16
N PRO A 214 3.24 22.32 0.96
CA PRO A 214 2.21 22.67 1.93
C PRO A 214 2.33 24.10 2.46
N ASP A 215 1.20 24.76 2.66
CA ASP A 215 1.10 26.18 3.06
C ASP A 215 1.91 26.54 4.31
N PHE A 216 2.13 25.60 5.23
CA PHE A 216 2.92 25.85 6.43
C PHE A 216 4.40 26.16 6.14
N PHE A 217 4.91 25.87 4.93
CA PHE A 217 6.24 26.30 4.51
C PHE A 217 6.30 27.75 4.02
N SER A 218 5.17 28.32 3.58
CA SER A 218 5.07 29.74 3.20
C SER A 218 4.56 30.60 4.37
N LYS A 219 3.80 29.99 5.29
CA LYS A 219 3.25 30.62 6.50
C LYS A 219 3.63 29.79 7.75
N PRO A 220 4.91 29.75 8.14
CA PRO A 220 5.32 29.02 9.34
C PRO A 220 4.78 29.69 10.61
N ALA A 221 4.79 28.96 11.73
CA ALA A 221 4.47 29.52 13.05
C ALA A 221 5.42 30.67 13.39
N LYS A 222 4.89 31.71 14.06
CA LYS A 222 5.69 32.78 14.63
C LYS A 222 6.28 32.31 15.95
N ILE A 223 7.55 31.90 15.92
CA ILE A 223 8.25 31.38 17.09
C ILE A 223 9.02 32.51 17.80
N THR A 224 8.74 32.70 19.09
CA THR A 224 9.43 33.67 19.93
C THR A 224 10.58 33.07 20.74
N ASP A 225 10.66 31.74 20.86
CA ASP A 225 11.78 31.05 21.53
C ASP A 225 13.06 31.19 20.69
N PRO A 226 14.10 31.90 21.19
CA PRO A 226 15.32 32.13 20.44
C PRO A 226 16.12 30.86 20.16
N ASN A 227 15.82 29.73 20.81
CA ASN A 227 16.46 28.43 20.56
C ASN A 227 15.78 27.62 19.45
N LEU A 228 14.65 28.09 18.94
CA LEU A 228 13.83 27.41 17.93
C LEU A 228 13.68 28.21 16.64
N THR A 229 14.65 29.08 16.33
CA THR A 229 14.71 29.73 15.02
C THR A 229 15.02 28.72 13.91
N SER A 230 14.57 28.97 12.68
CA SER A 230 14.83 28.08 11.54
C SER A 230 16.31 27.78 11.35
N ALA A 231 17.19 28.77 11.53
CA ALA A 231 18.64 28.59 11.43
C ALA A 231 19.19 27.62 12.49
N LYS A 232 18.73 27.73 13.75
CA LYS A 232 19.14 26.81 14.83
C LYS A 232 18.60 25.40 14.63
N ILE A 233 17.35 25.28 14.18
CA ILE A 233 16.75 23.99 13.83
C ILE A 233 17.58 23.33 12.73
N MET A 234 17.85 24.03 11.62
CA MET A 234 18.69 23.51 10.53
C MET A 234 20.09 23.11 11.01
N ALA A 235 20.71 23.89 11.90
CA ALA A 235 22.02 23.55 12.47
C ALA A 235 21.97 22.28 13.33
N ILE A 236 20.93 22.10 14.16
CA ILE A 236 20.71 20.88 14.95
C ILE A 236 20.51 19.68 14.03
N LEU A 237 19.66 19.79 13.01
CA LEU A 237 19.40 18.71 12.07
C LEU A 237 20.65 18.32 11.29
N LYS A 238 21.45 19.29 10.83
CA LYS A 238 22.72 19.01 10.14
C LYS A 238 23.75 18.33 11.04
N ARG A 239 23.79 18.70 12.33
CA ARG A 239 24.69 18.11 13.33
C ARG A 239 24.28 16.66 13.68
N ASP A 240 22.98 16.45 13.91
CA ASP A 240 22.48 15.20 14.50
C ASP A 240 21.95 14.19 13.45
N LEU A 241 21.62 14.64 12.24
CA LEU A 241 21.18 13.81 11.10
C LEU A 241 22.05 14.08 9.85
N PRO A 242 23.39 13.90 9.91
CA PRO A 242 24.28 14.27 8.81
C PRO A 242 24.08 13.43 7.53
N SER A 243 23.44 12.26 7.64
CA SER A 243 23.12 11.40 6.49
C SER A 243 21.87 11.85 5.72
N VAL A 244 21.06 12.75 6.28
CA VAL A 244 19.82 13.22 5.67
C VAL A 244 20.03 14.63 5.13
N ASN A 245 19.88 14.81 3.82
CA ASN A 245 20.03 16.11 3.18
C ASN A 245 18.76 16.96 3.39
N ILE A 246 18.61 17.54 4.58
CA ILE A 246 17.51 18.47 4.89
C ILE A 246 17.72 19.79 4.13
N VAL A 247 16.71 20.18 3.35
CA VAL A 247 16.72 21.40 2.52
C VAL A 247 15.95 22.54 3.21
N LYS A 248 14.82 22.23 3.86
CA LYS A 248 13.97 23.22 4.52
C LYS A 248 13.40 22.64 5.80
N ALA A 249 13.27 23.45 6.85
CA ALA A 249 12.65 23.06 8.11
C ALA A 249 11.82 24.22 8.68
N VAL A 250 10.57 23.93 9.08
CA VAL A 250 9.65 24.90 9.67
C VAL A 250 8.86 24.27 10.81
N ILE A 251 8.46 25.09 11.78
CA ILE A 251 7.40 24.70 12.72
C ILE A 251 6.09 25.17 12.09
N PRO A 252 5.14 24.26 11.78
CA PRO A 252 3.86 24.66 11.19
C PRO A 252 3.01 25.44 12.21
N PRO A 253 2.05 26.27 11.75
CA PRO A 253 1.09 26.93 12.63
C PRO A 253 0.40 25.93 13.56
N PHE A 254 0.29 26.28 14.84
CA PHE A 254 -0.34 25.44 15.84
C PHE A 254 -0.87 26.28 17.00
N ASP A 255 -1.87 25.73 17.67
CA ASP A 255 -2.39 26.25 18.93
C ASP A 255 -1.86 25.39 20.08
N GLY A 256 -1.33 26.03 21.12
CA GLY A 256 -0.88 25.37 22.36
C GLY A 256 0.56 25.68 22.75
N THR A 257 1.09 24.88 23.68
CA THR A 257 2.42 25.08 24.24
C THR A 257 3.51 24.51 23.32
N LEU A 258 4.50 25.33 22.97
CA LEU A 258 5.62 24.96 22.10
C LEU A 258 6.51 23.85 22.68
N LYS A 259 6.51 23.66 24.01
CA LYS A 259 7.27 22.62 24.69
C LYS A 259 6.36 21.82 25.60
N ASP A 260 6.52 20.50 25.55
CA ASP A 260 5.77 19.57 26.37
C ASP A 260 6.72 18.60 27.07
N ILE A 261 6.28 17.98 28.17
CA ILE A 261 7.11 17.16 29.05
C ILE A 261 6.72 15.70 28.89
N ALA A 262 7.68 14.88 28.47
CA ALA A 262 7.54 13.44 28.48
C ALA A 262 7.90 12.90 29.88
N LYS A 263 7.01 12.05 30.42
CA LYS A 263 7.20 11.34 31.68
C LYS A 263 7.14 9.83 31.43
N ASN A 264 7.80 9.05 32.29
CA ASN A 264 7.57 7.60 32.31
C ASN A 264 6.30 7.25 33.10
N ASP A 265 6.00 5.96 33.19
CA ASP A 265 4.81 5.42 33.87
C ASP A 265 4.77 5.74 35.37
N LEU A 266 5.91 6.09 35.98
CA LEU A 266 6.03 6.51 37.38
C LEU A 266 5.88 8.03 37.54
N GLY A 267 5.59 8.78 36.47
CA GLY A 267 5.47 10.23 36.49
C GLY A 267 6.80 10.99 36.55
N LEU A 268 7.95 10.29 36.43
CA LEU A 268 9.27 10.92 36.40
C LEU A 268 9.51 11.59 35.05
N ILE A 269 9.99 12.83 35.09
CA ILE A 269 10.32 13.61 33.90
C ILE A 269 11.54 12.99 33.19
N LEU A 270 11.38 12.69 31.90
CA LEU A 270 12.44 12.15 31.06
C LEU A 270 13.12 13.24 30.22
N PHE A 271 12.30 13.99 29.49
CA PHE A 271 12.75 15.07 28.62
C PHE A 271 11.59 16.02 28.33
N ARG A 272 11.91 17.21 27.82
CA ARG A 272 10.91 18.06 27.16
C ARG A 272 11.14 18.06 25.65
N TYR A 273 10.08 18.19 24.87
CA TYR A 273 10.15 18.14 23.41
C TYR A 273 9.32 19.24 22.77
N VAL A 274 9.66 19.58 21.53
CA VAL A 274 9.02 20.65 20.75
C VAL A 274 7.72 20.15 20.13
N ARG A 275 6.66 20.98 20.20
CA ARG A 275 5.35 20.75 19.58
C ARG A 275 4.95 21.91 18.67
N PRO A 276 4.30 21.64 17.54
CA PRO A 276 4.13 20.34 16.90
C PRO A 276 5.47 19.85 16.32
N TYR A 277 5.46 18.72 15.63
CA TYR A 277 6.65 18.28 14.90
C TYR A 277 7.12 19.35 13.91
N VAL A 278 8.43 19.53 13.84
CA VAL A 278 9.10 20.32 12.82
C VAL A 278 8.88 19.63 11.48
N ARG A 279 8.25 20.30 10.52
CA ARG A 279 8.10 19.80 9.17
C ARG A 279 9.36 20.07 8.38
N VAL A 280 9.87 19.05 7.70
CA VAL A 280 11.11 19.12 6.94
C VAL A 280 10.88 18.74 5.49
N ILE A 281 11.60 19.38 4.58
CA ILE A 281 11.83 18.87 3.23
C ILE A 281 13.25 18.34 3.19
N TYR A 282 13.42 17.12 2.70
CA TYR A 282 14.73 16.49 2.55
C TYR A 282 14.90 15.86 1.17
N LYS A 283 16.15 15.73 0.74
CA LYS A 283 16.51 15.17 -0.57
C LYS A 283 17.18 13.81 -0.41
N GLU A 284 16.68 12.82 -1.15
CA GLU A 284 17.22 11.47 -1.19
C GLU A 284 17.06 10.95 -2.63
N ASP A 285 18.10 10.35 -3.19
CA ASP A 285 18.10 9.82 -4.57
C ASP A 285 17.57 10.78 -5.65
N GLY A 286 17.88 12.07 -5.51
CA GLY A 286 17.44 13.10 -6.44
C GLY A 286 15.99 13.58 -6.24
N LYS A 287 15.23 12.93 -5.35
CA LYS A 287 13.82 13.22 -5.05
C LYS A 287 13.67 14.04 -3.76
N CYS A 288 12.58 14.80 -3.66
CA CYS A 288 12.31 15.66 -2.51
C CYS A 288 11.12 15.12 -1.72
N TYR A 289 11.34 14.84 -0.45
CA TYR A 289 10.36 14.23 0.43
C TYR A 289 9.94 15.19 1.54
N LEU A 290 8.67 15.11 1.91
CA LEU A 290 8.15 15.67 3.14
C LEU A 290 8.42 14.69 4.28
N GLY A 291 8.84 15.24 5.42
CA GLY A 291 8.93 14.48 6.66
C GLY A 291 8.66 15.35 7.88
N SER A 292 8.74 14.72 9.03
CA SER A 292 8.59 15.33 10.34
C SER A 292 9.76 14.97 11.25
N VAL A 293 10.20 15.93 12.05
CA VAL A 293 11.20 15.72 13.10
C VAL A 293 10.65 16.25 14.41
N THR A 294 10.95 15.56 15.51
CA THR A 294 10.82 16.14 16.84
C THR A 294 12.18 16.40 17.46
N LEU A 295 12.27 17.51 18.18
CA LEU A 295 13.46 17.95 18.90
C LEU A 295 13.20 17.83 20.40
N LYS A 296 14.23 17.47 21.17
CA LYS A 296 14.13 17.32 22.62
C LYS A 296 15.29 17.93 23.37
N GLU A 297 15.05 18.19 24.65
CA GLU A 297 16.05 18.56 25.65
C GLU A 297 15.93 17.55 26.80
N ASP A 298 16.99 16.79 27.06
CA ASP A 298 16.99 15.79 28.14
C ASP A 298 16.92 16.49 29.51
N TYR A 299 16.18 15.90 30.45
CA TYR A 299 16.06 16.43 31.79
C TYR A 299 17.32 16.13 32.61
N LEU A 300 17.91 17.18 33.19
CA LEU A 300 19.16 17.09 33.98
C LEU A 300 18.91 17.11 35.49
N GLY A 301 17.64 17.17 35.93
CA GLY A 301 17.27 17.33 37.33
C GLY A 301 17.12 18.80 37.77
N GLY A 302 16.41 19.03 38.88
CA GLY A 302 16.23 20.36 39.47
C GLY A 302 15.60 21.40 38.54
N GLY A 303 14.72 20.99 37.63
CA GLY A 303 14.11 21.89 36.64
C GLY A 303 15.02 22.27 35.45
N LYS A 304 16.23 21.72 35.36
CA LYS A 304 17.20 22.02 34.31
C LYS A 304 17.09 21.04 33.14
N TYR A 305 17.40 21.55 31.95
CA TYR A 305 17.36 20.79 30.70
C TYR A 305 18.66 21.00 29.92
N GLY A 306 19.10 19.95 29.24
CA GLY A 306 20.28 19.97 28.37
C GLY A 306 20.06 20.75 27.06
N PRO A 307 21.05 20.73 26.16
CA PRO A 307 20.92 21.37 24.86
C PRO A 307 19.85 20.68 24.01
N LEU A 308 19.20 21.47 23.15
CA LEU A 308 18.25 20.97 22.18
C LEU A 308 18.96 20.08 21.15
N LYS A 309 18.37 18.91 20.89
CA LYS A 309 18.88 17.93 19.95
C LYS A 309 17.77 17.20 19.22
N TYR A 310 18.14 16.52 18.15
CA TYR A 310 17.29 15.56 17.48
C TYR A 310 16.75 14.49 18.46
N HIS A 311 15.49 14.09 18.26
CA HIS A 311 14.91 12.95 18.96
C HIS A 311 14.44 11.85 18.01
N LYS A 312 13.57 12.18 17.06
CA LYS A 312 12.94 11.22 16.16
C LYS A 312 12.60 11.86 14.81
N PHE A 313 12.79 11.10 13.75
CA PHE A 313 12.50 11.45 12.36
C PHE A 313 11.43 10.50 11.81
N TRP A 314 10.49 11.06 11.08
CA TRP A 314 9.49 10.38 10.28
C TRP A 314 9.66 10.86 8.84
N GLY A 315 10.25 10.03 8.00
CA GLY A 315 10.42 10.31 6.57
C GLY A 315 9.23 9.85 5.73
N GLU A 316 9.30 10.08 4.42
CA GLU A 316 8.37 9.55 3.42
C GLU A 316 6.89 9.89 3.70
N GLU A 317 6.63 11.06 4.29
CA GLU A 317 5.26 11.53 4.57
C GLU A 317 4.60 12.16 3.33
N GLY A 318 5.39 12.43 2.29
CA GLY A 318 4.96 12.95 1.00
C GLY A 318 6.13 13.08 0.04
N LEU A 319 5.86 13.13 -1.26
CA LEU A 319 6.82 13.30 -2.34
C LEU A 319 6.45 14.56 -3.13
N LEU A 320 7.44 15.41 -3.39
CA LEU A 320 7.27 16.71 -4.04
C LEU A 320 8.19 16.81 -5.25
N ASP A 321 7.78 17.59 -6.25
CA ASP A 321 8.73 18.08 -7.25
C ASP A 321 9.75 19.00 -6.54
N CYS A 322 11.03 18.64 -6.62
CA CYS A 322 12.12 19.43 -6.07
C CYS A 322 12.15 20.88 -6.58
N ALA A 323 11.60 21.17 -7.75
CA ALA A 323 11.47 22.53 -8.26
C ALA A 323 10.56 23.42 -7.40
N LEU A 324 9.64 22.83 -6.64
CA LEU A 324 8.72 23.54 -5.74
C LEU A 324 9.35 23.92 -4.39
N VAL A 325 10.55 23.42 -4.11
CA VAL A 325 11.26 23.62 -2.83
C VAL A 325 12.07 24.93 -2.81
N LYS A 326 12.09 25.66 -3.93
CA LYS A 326 12.85 26.90 -4.11
C LYS A 326 12.51 28.01 -3.12
#